data_AF-A0A1G0QLB2-F1
#
_entry.id   AF-A0A1G0QLB2-F1
#
_cell.length_a   1.000
_cell.length_b   1.000
_cell.length_c   1.000
_cell.angle_alpha   90.00
_cell.angle_beta   90.00
_cell.angle_gamma   90.00
#
_symmetry.space_group_name_H-M   'P 1'
#
loop_
_entity.id
_entity.type
_entity.pdbx_description
1 polymer ?
#
loop_
_entity_poly.entity_id
_entity_poly.type
_entity_poly.pdbx_seq_one_letter_code
_entity_poly.pdbx_strand_id
1 'polypeptide(L)'
;MAYKLTDWWLLNCGYTFLRKNLSIKSDSQDLNKATAESDDPENRFQVQSSMDLFQNLQFDFLIRFVDELQNRYVPSYVSMDVRLGWKLTEQLELNIVGQNLLDNRHPEFVPSSPSPRQIERSVYGKISFPL
;
A
#
# COMPACT_ATOMS: atom_id res chain seq x y z
N MET A 1 -11.00 -7.47 6.47
CA MET A 1 -12.01 -8.54 6.28
C MET A 1 -11.82 -9.12 4.87
N ALA A 2 -12.05 -10.42 4.69
CA ALA A 2 -11.87 -11.12 3.42
C ALA A 2 -13.21 -11.74 2.98
N TYR A 3 -13.59 -11.52 1.73
CA TYR A 3 -14.88 -11.94 1.19
C TYR A 3 -14.68 -12.63 -0.16
N LYS A 4 -15.10 -13.88 -0.25
CA LYS A 4 -15.22 -14.59 -1.53
C LYS A 4 -16.57 -14.19 -2.15
N LEU A 5 -16.55 -13.25 -3.10
CA LEU A 5 -17.77 -12.71 -3.72
C LEU A 5 -18.36 -13.70 -4.72
N THR A 6 -17.48 -14.40 -5.45
CA THR A 6 -17.82 -15.51 -6.34
C THR A 6 -16.70 -16.55 -6.27
N ASP A 7 -16.87 -17.70 -6.93
CA ASP A 7 -15.82 -18.73 -6.96
C ASP A 7 -14.51 -18.27 -7.58
N TRP A 8 -14.56 -17.23 -8.41
CA TRP A 8 -13.44 -16.66 -9.15
C TRP A 8 -13.01 -15.28 -8.62
N TRP A 9 -13.65 -14.73 -7.59
CA TRP A 9 -13.37 -13.38 -7.10
C TRP A 9 -13.27 -13.31 -5.58
N LEU A 10 -12.08 -12.94 -5.11
CA LEU A 10 -11.78 -12.63 -3.72
C LEU A 10 -11.56 -11.13 -3.53
N LEU A 11 -12.27 -10.54 -2.56
CA LEU A 11 -12.13 -9.14 -2.18
C LEU A 11 -11.74 -9.03 -0.69
N ASN A 12 -10.63 -8.35 -0.42
CA ASN A 12 -10.20 -8.00 0.92
C ASN A 12 -10.28 -6.48 1.08
N CYS A 13 -10.89 -6.02 2.17
CA CYS A 13 -10.92 -4.61 2.51
C CYS A 13 -10.61 -4.38 3.98
N GLY A 14 -10.04 -3.21 4.28
CA GLY A 14 -9.69 -2.81 5.63
C GLY A 14 -9.71 -1.30 5.76
N TYR A 15 -10.13 -0.84 6.92
CA TYR A 15 -10.05 0.55 7.33
C TYR A 15 -9.54 0.60 8.77
N THR A 16 -8.64 1.54 9.03
CA THR A 16 -8.11 1.82 10.36
C THR A 16 -8.27 3.30 10.63
N PHE A 17 -8.83 3.61 11.79
CA PHE A 17 -8.85 4.94 12.38
C PHE A 17 -7.98 4.94 13.63
N LEU A 18 -7.06 5.90 13.74
CA LEU A 18 -6.18 6.04 14.89
C LEU A 18 -6.19 7.49 15.38
N ARG A 19 -6.61 7.69 16.62
CA ARG A 19 -6.52 8.98 17.31
C ARG A 19 -5.67 8.82 18.56
N LYS A 20 -4.59 9.58 18.65
CA LYS A 20 -3.69 9.58 19.81
C LYS A 20 -3.94 10.81 20.65
N ASN A 21 -4.00 10.62 21.97
CA ASN A 21 -3.98 11.71 22.94
C ASN A 21 -2.78 11.50 23.84
N LEU A 22 -1.69 12.19 23.54
CA LEU A 22 -0.41 12.04 24.22
C LEU A 22 -0.20 13.22 25.15
N SER A 23 0.14 12.93 26.40
CA SER A 23 0.53 13.92 27.39
C SER A 23 1.95 13.62 27.86
N ILE A 24 2.79 14.65 27.87
CA ILE A 24 4.16 14.55 28.40
C ILE A 24 4.07 14.48 29.93
N LYS A 25 4.76 13.53 30.55
CA LYS A 25 4.87 13.46 32.01
C LYS A 25 5.65 14.67 32.54
N SER A 26 5.28 15.17 33.71
CA SER A 26 5.82 16.40 34.30
C SER A 26 7.32 16.35 34.62
N ASP A 27 7.89 15.15 34.76
CA ASP A 27 9.31 14.86 35.01
C ASP A 27 10.06 14.40 33.73
N SER A 28 9.40 14.44 32.58
CA SER A 28 9.98 13.99 31.32
C SER A 28 11.09 14.93 30.84
N GLN A 29 12.22 14.35 30.43
CA GLN A 29 13.29 15.05 29.71
C GLN A 29 13.11 14.98 28.18
N ASP A 30 11.92 14.60 27.71
CA ASP A 30 11.62 14.53 26.27
C ASP A 30 11.61 15.93 25.64
N LEU A 31 12.66 16.22 24.88
CA LEU A 31 12.83 17.46 24.13
C LEU A 31 11.98 17.50 22.85
N ASN A 32 11.51 16.35 22.37
CA ASN A 32 10.68 16.23 21.16
C ASN A 32 9.18 16.36 21.44
N LYS A 33 8.77 16.59 22.70
CA LYS A 33 7.38 16.83 23.10
C LYS A 33 6.37 15.80 22.55
N ALA A 34 6.74 14.53 22.52
CA ALA A 34 5.95 13.43 21.94
C ALA A 34 5.60 13.57 20.43
N THR A 35 6.29 14.44 19.68
CA THR A 35 5.94 14.74 18.28
C THR A 35 6.18 13.55 17.35
N ALA A 36 7.23 12.75 17.60
CA ALA A 36 7.52 11.54 16.83
C ALA A 36 6.51 10.43 17.11
N GLU A 37 6.08 10.31 18.36
CA GLU A 37 5.10 9.37 18.87
C GLU A 37 3.68 9.75 18.43
N SER A 38 3.46 11.01 18.02
CA SER A 38 2.19 11.49 17.46
C SER A 38 2.11 11.38 15.92
N ASP A 39 3.19 10.97 15.24
CA ASP A 39 3.30 11.04 13.78
C ASP A 39 2.82 9.76 13.08
N ASP A 40 1.54 9.42 13.25
CA ASP A 40 0.88 8.34 12.51
C ASP A 40 -0.32 8.92 11.75
N PRO A 41 -0.66 8.38 10.57
CA PRO A 41 -1.81 8.85 9.82
C PRO A 41 -3.10 8.45 10.54
N GLU A 42 -4.05 9.38 10.64
CA GLU A 42 -5.32 9.12 11.35
C GLU A 42 -6.18 8.10 10.63
N ASN A 43 -6.24 8.19 9.29
CA ASN A 43 -7.06 7.34 8.45
C ASN A 43 -6.19 6.50 7.52
N ARG A 44 -6.47 5.19 7.47
CA ARG A 44 -5.88 4.28 6.49
C ARG A 44 -6.95 3.39 5.92
N PHE A 45 -6.97 3.27 4.61
CA PHE A 45 -7.92 2.42 3.90
C PHE A 45 -7.19 1.56 2.87
N GLN A 46 -7.63 0.31 2.74
CA GLN A 46 -7.05 -0.63 1.80
C GLN A 46 -8.14 -1.48 1.17
N VAL A 47 -8.04 -1.66 -0.14
CA VAL A 47 -8.83 -2.62 -0.92
C VAL A 47 -7.88 -3.44 -1.75
N GLN A 48 -7.94 -4.75 -1.60
CA GLN A 48 -7.25 -5.70 -2.45
C GLN A 48 -8.27 -6.60 -3.10
N SER A 49 -8.13 -6.81 -4.39
CA SER A 49 -8.99 -7.71 -5.15
C SER A 49 -8.13 -8.67 -5.95
N SER A 50 -8.57 -9.92 -6.02
CA SER A 50 -7.97 -10.97 -6.85
C SER A 50 -9.07 -11.69 -7.62
N MET A 51 -8.90 -11.79 -8.93
CA MET A 51 -9.87 -12.38 -9.85
C MET A 51 -9.20 -13.43 -10.73
N ASP A 52 -9.72 -14.65 -10.72
CA ASP A 52 -9.39 -15.72 -11.67
C ASP A 52 -10.33 -15.61 -12.88
N LEU A 53 -9.85 -14.96 -13.93
CA LEU A 53 -10.63 -14.69 -15.15
C LEU A 53 -10.58 -15.90 -16.11
N PHE A 54 -11.21 -15.74 -17.28
CA PHE A 54 -11.20 -16.76 -18.33
C PHE A 54 -9.80 -16.98 -18.91
N GLN A 55 -9.58 -18.13 -19.57
CA GLN A 55 -8.32 -18.45 -20.27
C GLN A 55 -7.05 -18.39 -19.39
N ASN A 56 -7.18 -18.79 -18.13
CA ASN A 56 -6.09 -18.77 -17.14
C ASN A 56 -5.47 -17.39 -16.92
N LEU A 57 -6.27 -16.34 -17.11
CA LEU A 57 -5.91 -14.98 -16.75
C LEU A 57 -6.21 -14.73 -15.28
N GLN A 58 -5.34 -14.01 -14.61
CA GLN A 58 -5.55 -13.55 -13.25
C GLN A 58 -5.38 -12.04 -13.21
N PHE A 59 -6.33 -11.34 -12.62
CA PHE A 59 -6.26 -9.90 -12.43
C PHE A 59 -6.30 -9.56 -10.94
N ASP A 60 -5.25 -8.90 -10.48
CA ASP A 60 -5.14 -8.43 -9.11
C ASP A 60 -4.98 -6.92 -9.09
N PHE A 61 -5.60 -6.28 -8.11
CA PHE A 61 -5.31 -4.89 -7.79
C PHE A 61 -5.29 -4.64 -6.30
N LEU A 62 -4.52 -3.63 -5.92
CA LEU A 62 -4.44 -3.13 -4.57
C LEU A 62 -4.53 -1.61 -4.59
N ILE A 63 -5.53 -1.05 -3.92
CA ILE A 63 -5.66 0.39 -3.68
C ILE A 63 -5.41 0.64 -2.21
N ARG A 64 -4.58 1.64 -1.91
CA ARG A 64 -4.29 2.09 -0.54
C ARG A 64 -4.47 3.59 -0.46
N PHE A 65 -5.22 4.05 0.54
CA PHE A 65 -5.25 5.43 0.97
C PHE A 65 -4.57 5.56 2.33
N VAL A 66 -3.73 6.57 2.47
CA VAL A 66 -3.06 6.93 3.71
C VAL A 66 -3.23 8.42 3.91
N ASP A 67 -3.75 8.81 5.07
CA ASP A 67 -3.94 10.20 5.43
C ASP A 67 -2.61 10.95 5.62
N GLU A 68 -2.69 12.26 5.70
CA GLU A 68 -1.53 13.10 5.93
C GLU A 68 -0.84 12.82 7.28
N LEU A 69 0.47 13.04 7.32
CA LEU A 69 1.23 13.12 8.56
C LEU A 69 1.37 14.59 8.94
N GLN A 70 0.46 15.09 9.78
CA GLN A 70 0.37 16.51 10.15
C GLN A 70 1.70 17.08 10.67
N ASN A 71 2.49 16.28 11.40
CA ASN A 71 3.74 16.74 11.99
C ASN A 71 4.97 16.67 11.05
N ARG A 72 4.85 16.01 9.90
CA ARG A 72 5.97 15.84 8.94
C ARG A 72 5.73 16.42 7.55
N TYR A 73 4.66 17.20 7.37
CA TYR A 73 4.29 17.81 6.07
C TYR A 73 4.20 16.78 4.93
N VAL A 74 3.83 15.54 5.25
CA VAL A 74 3.57 14.50 4.26
C VAL A 74 2.08 14.56 3.93
N PRO A 75 1.69 14.95 2.71
CA PRO A 75 0.28 15.02 2.34
C PRO A 75 -0.33 13.62 2.28
N SER A 76 -1.66 13.55 2.40
CA SER A 76 -2.41 12.32 2.16
C SER A 76 -2.19 11.83 0.73
N TYR A 77 -2.19 10.52 0.51
CA TYR A 77 -2.02 9.94 -0.82
C TYR A 77 -2.89 8.71 -1.07
N VAL A 78 -3.08 8.42 -2.36
CA VAL A 78 -3.69 7.19 -2.84
C VAL A 78 -2.72 6.48 -3.77
N SER A 79 -2.33 5.26 -3.44
CA SER A 79 -1.53 4.40 -4.32
C SER A 79 -2.37 3.26 -4.89
N MET A 80 -1.98 2.80 -6.08
CA MET A 80 -2.59 1.66 -6.74
C MET A 80 -1.53 0.77 -7.37
N ASP A 81 -1.59 -0.51 -7.06
CA ASP A 81 -0.79 -1.55 -7.68
C ASP A 81 -1.72 -2.49 -8.43
N VAL A 82 -1.30 -2.97 -9.61
CA VAL A 82 -2.08 -3.85 -10.48
C VAL A 82 -1.19 -4.96 -11.02
N ARG A 83 -1.73 -6.17 -11.14
CA ARG A 83 -1.11 -7.28 -11.84
C ARG A 83 -2.10 -7.93 -12.79
N LEU A 84 -1.65 -8.18 -14.02
CA LEU A 84 -2.29 -9.10 -14.94
C LEU A 84 -1.36 -10.29 -15.17
N GLY A 85 -1.75 -11.45 -14.66
CA GLY A 85 -1.06 -12.73 -14.85
C GLY A 85 -1.74 -13.56 -15.93
N TRP A 86 -0.97 -14.30 -16.72
CA TRP A 86 -1.48 -15.23 -17.72
C TRP A 86 -0.68 -16.53 -17.70
N LYS A 87 -1.32 -17.64 -17.35
CA LYS A 87 -0.72 -18.97 -17.47
C LYS A 87 -0.91 -19.48 -18.89
N LEU A 88 0.13 -19.33 -19.70
CA LEU A 88 0.16 -19.80 -21.09
C LEU A 88 0.17 -21.32 -21.15
N THR A 89 0.93 -21.95 -20.25
CA THR A 89 0.99 -23.40 -20.06
C THR A 89 1.15 -23.70 -18.57
N GLU A 90 1.08 -24.97 -18.18
CA GLU A 90 1.40 -25.42 -16.81
C GLU A 90 2.83 -25.03 -16.37
N GLN A 91 3.72 -24.74 -17.34
CA GLN A 91 5.14 -24.47 -17.10
C GLN A 91 5.53 -23.02 -17.40
N LEU A 92 4.60 -22.17 -17.85
CA LEU A 92 4.91 -20.81 -18.30
C LEU A 92 3.82 -19.82 -17.88
N GLU A 93 4.21 -18.85 -17.06
CA GLU A 93 3.37 -17.73 -16.66
C GLU A 93 4.00 -16.39 -17.08
N LEU A 94 3.18 -15.54 -17.71
CA LEU A 94 3.51 -14.15 -18.01
C LEU A 94 2.80 -13.23 -17.03
N ASN A 95 3.48 -12.15 -16.66
CA ASN A 95 2.95 -11.16 -15.75
C ASN A 95 3.26 -9.76 -16.26
N ILE A 96 2.26 -8.88 -16.21
CA ILE A 96 2.43 -7.44 -16.35
C ILE A 96 2.06 -6.83 -15.01
N VAL A 97 2.97 -6.08 -14.41
CA VAL A 97 2.80 -5.45 -13.10
C VAL A 97 2.94 -3.94 -13.26
N GLY A 98 1.97 -3.21 -12.74
CA GLY A 98 2.05 -1.77 -12.54
C GLY A 98 2.10 -1.46 -11.05
N GLN A 99 3.04 -0.62 -10.62
CA GLN A 99 3.17 -0.19 -9.22
C GLN A 99 3.03 1.32 -9.11
N ASN A 100 2.41 1.75 -8.01
CA ASN A 100 2.14 3.16 -7.71
C ASN A 100 1.54 3.95 -8.88
N LEU A 101 0.47 3.41 -9.48
CA LEU A 101 -0.13 3.95 -10.71
C LEU A 101 -0.88 5.27 -10.49
N LEU A 102 -1.38 5.54 -9.29
CA LEU A 102 -2.20 6.72 -9.00
C LEU A 102 -1.43 7.88 -8.35
N ASP A 103 -0.28 7.62 -7.73
CA ASP A 103 0.58 8.68 -7.20
C ASP A 103 1.85 8.79 -8.02
N ASN A 104 2.18 10.00 -8.46
CA ASN A 104 3.37 10.24 -9.26
C ASN A 104 4.63 10.29 -8.40
N ARG A 105 4.53 10.60 -7.08
CA ARG A 105 5.63 10.65 -6.09
C ARG A 105 5.08 11.05 -4.71
N HIS A 106 5.09 10.12 -3.76
CA HIS A 106 4.92 10.45 -2.33
C HIS A 106 6.18 10.07 -1.54
N PRO A 107 6.61 10.91 -0.57
CA PRO A 107 7.67 10.54 0.36
C PRO A 107 7.12 9.49 1.34
N GLU A 108 7.66 8.27 1.31
CA GLU A 108 7.40 7.31 2.38
C GLU A 108 8.40 7.55 3.52
N PHE A 109 7.87 7.70 4.73
CA PHE A 109 8.53 7.76 6.04
C PHE A 109 10.01 8.20 6.07
N VAL A 110 10.28 9.35 6.68
CA VAL A 110 11.65 9.79 7.02
C VAL A 110 11.90 9.61 8.52
N PRO A 111 12.37 8.44 9.00
CA PRO A 111 13.07 8.40 10.26
C PRO A 111 14.53 8.77 9.97
N SER A 112 14.91 10.01 10.29
CA SER A 112 16.32 10.42 10.49
C SER A 112 17.30 10.23 9.30
N SER A 113 16.84 10.27 8.05
CA SER A 113 17.72 10.31 6.87
C SER A 113 17.45 11.56 6.03
N PRO A 114 18.46 12.26 5.49
CA PRO A 114 18.29 13.53 4.77
C PRO A 114 17.59 13.41 3.41
N SER A 115 17.17 12.21 2.99
CA SER A 115 16.44 11.97 1.75
C SER A 115 15.24 11.04 1.97
N PRO A 116 14.00 11.52 1.74
CA PRO A 116 12.83 10.65 1.66
C PRO A 116 13.01 9.64 0.52
N ARG A 117 12.72 8.36 0.77
CA ARG A 117 12.60 7.38 -0.32
C ARG A 117 11.22 7.55 -0.95
N GLN A 118 11.21 7.94 -2.21
CA GLN A 118 9.99 8.00 -3.02
C GLN A 118 9.81 6.65 -3.70
N ILE A 119 8.62 6.06 -3.59
CA ILE A 119 8.25 4.96 -4.49
C ILE A 119 7.74 5.60 -5.78
N GLU A 120 8.49 5.44 -6.86
CA GLU A 120 8.08 5.95 -8.17
C GLU A 120 7.09 5.01 -8.85
N ARG A 121 6.27 5.56 -9.75
CA ARG A 121 5.43 4.78 -10.65
C ARG A 121 6.31 3.89 -11.52
N SER A 122 5.96 2.60 -11.61
CA SER A 122 6.68 1.65 -12.46
C SER A 122 5.75 0.69 -13.19
N VAL A 123 6.20 0.20 -14.34
CA VAL A 123 5.55 -0.90 -15.07
C VAL A 123 6.63 -1.86 -15.53
N TYR A 124 6.44 -3.16 -15.29
CA TYR A 124 7.37 -4.18 -15.73
C TYR A 124 6.67 -5.47 -16.12
N GLY A 125 7.35 -6.25 -16.96
CA GLY A 125 6.96 -7.61 -17.31
C GLY A 125 7.79 -8.65 -16.55
N LYS A 126 7.20 -9.80 -16.24
CA LYS A 126 7.89 -10.96 -15.67
C LYS A 126 7.47 -12.22 -16.41
N ILE A 127 8.44 -13.09 -16.65
CA ILE A 127 8.24 -14.45 -17.13
C ILE A 127 8.67 -15.38 -16.00
N SER A 128 7.84 -16.36 -15.65
CA SER A 128 8.15 -17.36 -14.64
C SER A 128 7.82 -18.77 -15.11
N PHE A 129 8.64 -19.71 -14.68
CA PHE A 129 8.48 -21.14 -14.90
C PHE A 129 8.17 -21.78 -13.54
N PRO A 130 6.90 -22.08 -13.23
CA PRO A 130 6.54 -22.75 -11.98
C PRO A 130 7.18 -24.14 -11.94
N LEU A 131 7.70 -24.52 -10.78
CA LEU A 131 8.24 -25.86 -10.49
C LEU A 131 7.12 -26.80 -10.03
#